data_AF-A0A6N9BWX7-F1
#
_entry.id   AF-A0A6N9BWX7-F1
#
_cell.length_a   1.000
_cell.length_b   1.000
_cell.length_c   1.000
_cell.angle_alpha   90.00
_cell.angle_beta   90.00
_cell.angle_gamma   90.00
#
_symmetry.space_group_name_H-M   'P 1'
#
loop_
_entity.id
_entity.type
_entity.pdbx_description
1 polymer ?
#
loop_
_entity_poly.entity_id
_entity_poly.type
_entity_poly.pdbx_seq_one_letter_code
_entity_poly.pdbx_strand_id
1 'polypeptide(L)'
;MISDGEPTAHLLPDGRHRFAYPPTPETFRATFRAVKRCTQKGIAINTFMLDANDYLKDFMDHVARINGGRVFYTTPEKLGEYILVDYVDHKRKKLGRR
;
A
#
# COMPACT_ATOMS: atom_id res chain seq x y z
N MET A 1 1.12 -1.83 -7.80
CA MET A 1 2.05 -0.72 -7.53
C MET A 1 3.21 -1.30 -6.74
N ILE A 2 4.44 -0.88 -7.03
CA ILE A 2 5.64 -1.22 -6.25
C ILE A 2 6.23 0.12 -5.78
N SER A 3 6.59 0.22 -4.51
CA SER A 3 7.10 1.44 -3.87
C SER A 3 8.06 1.05 -2.75
N ASP A 4 8.96 1.97 -2.43
CA ASP A 4 9.82 2.03 -1.24
C ASP A 4 9.05 2.10 0.10
N GLY A 5 7.75 2.37 0.06
CA GLY A 5 6.84 2.31 1.20
C GLY A 5 6.76 3.60 2.01
N GLU A 6 7.74 4.49 1.91
CA GLU A 6 7.74 5.76 2.65
C GLU A 6 6.88 6.84 1.98
N PRO A 7 6.10 7.62 2.75
CA PRO A 7 5.32 8.73 2.20
C PRO A 7 6.25 9.94 1.97
N THR A 8 6.98 9.94 0.86
CA THR A 8 7.97 10.98 0.51
C THR A 8 7.39 12.11 -0.35
N ALA A 9 6.17 11.96 -0.86
CA ALA A 9 5.55 12.91 -1.77
C ALA A 9 4.05 13.16 -1.51
N HIS A 10 3.59 14.39 -1.73
CA HIS A 10 2.17 14.73 -1.77
C HIS A 10 1.84 15.88 -2.73
N LEU A 11 0.56 16.03 -3.07
CA LEU A 11 0.06 17.16 -3.84
C LEU A 11 -0.36 18.31 -2.92
N LEU A 12 0.09 19.52 -3.24
CA LEU A 12 -0.36 20.76 -2.64
C LEU A 12 -1.76 21.15 -3.18
N PRO A 13 -2.49 22.07 -2.51
CA PRO A 13 -3.80 22.51 -2.97
C PRO A 13 -3.82 23.11 -4.39
N ASP A 14 -2.70 23.68 -4.82
CA ASP A 14 -2.49 24.24 -6.16
C ASP A 14 -2.09 23.19 -7.23
N GLY A 15 -2.06 21.91 -6.85
CA GLY A 15 -1.72 20.79 -7.72
C GLY A 15 -0.22 20.57 -7.90
N ARG A 16 0.65 21.40 -7.32
CA ARG A 16 2.10 21.15 -7.37
C ARG A 16 2.48 19.97 -6.49
N HIS A 17 3.50 19.24 -6.92
CA HIS A 17 4.10 18.18 -6.12
C HIS A 17 5.01 18.77 -5.04
N ARG A 18 4.99 18.18 -3.86
CA ARG A 18 5.93 18.42 -2.77
C ARG A 18 6.64 17.11 -2.47
N PHE A 19 7.96 17.12 -2.52
CA PHE A 19 8.82 16.00 -2.16
C PHE A 19 9.59 16.32 -0.88
N ALA A 20 9.74 15.35 0.02
CA ALA A 20 10.48 15.46 1.26
C ALA A 20 11.15 14.13 1.61
N TYR A 21 12.49 14.16 1.74
CA TYR A 21 13.30 13.07 2.26
C TYR A 21 14.29 13.64 3.30
N PRO A 22 14.16 13.30 4.60
CA PRO A 22 13.16 12.39 5.16
C PRO A 22 11.72 12.93 5.07
N PRO A 23 10.70 12.06 5.10
CA PRO A 23 9.30 12.44 5.10
C PRO A 23 8.95 13.47 6.17
N THR A 24 8.12 14.46 5.82
CA THR A 24 7.65 15.47 6.78
C THR A 24 6.31 15.06 7.41
N PRO A 25 5.95 15.58 8.60
CA PRO A 25 4.62 15.38 9.18
C PRO A 25 3.47 15.78 8.24
N GLU A 26 3.69 16.78 7.37
CA GLU A 26 2.71 17.18 6.37
C GLU A 26 2.47 16.08 5.33
N THR A 27 3.55 15.47 4.83
CA THR A 27 3.50 14.39 3.85
C THR A 27 2.78 13.17 4.41
N PHE A 28 3.05 12.79 5.67
CA PHE A 28 2.29 11.75 6.38
C PHE A 28 0.79 12.04 6.41
N ARG A 29 0.42 13.24 6.86
CA ARG A 29 -1.00 13.64 6.96
C ARG A 29 -1.67 13.64 5.58
N ALA A 30 -0.96 14.08 4.55
CA ALA A 30 -1.48 14.08 3.18
C ALA A 30 -1.73 12.65 2.66
N THR A 31 -0.79 11.73 2.90
CA THR A 31 -0.93 10.32 2.55
C THR A 31 -2.09 9.67 3.28
N PHE A 32 -2.23 9.86 4.60
CA PHE A 32 -3.37 9.31 5.34
C PHE A 32 -4.71 9.88 4.88
N ARG A 33 -4.78 11.16 4.49
CA ARG A 33 -5.99 11.72 3.84
C ARG A 33 -6.29 11.03 2.51
N ALA A 34 -5.28 10.71 1.72
CA ALA A 34 -5.46 9.98 0.47
C ALA A 34 -5.96 8.55 0.70
N VAL A 35 -5.37 7.83 1.66
CA VAL A 35 -5.81 6.50 2.09
C VAL A 35 -7.28 6.53 2.51
N LYS A 36 -7.68 7.47 3.37
CA LYS A 36 -9.07 7.63 3.78
C LYS A 36 -10.02 7.87 2.61
N ARG A 37 -9.62 8.69 1.62
CA ARG A 37 -10.43 8.91 0.40
C ARG A 37 -10.57 7.63 -0.42
N CYS A 38 -9.53 6.80 -0.54
CA CYS A 38 -9.61 5.50 -1.20
C CYS A 38 -10.60 4.58 -0.47
N THR A 39 -10.54 4.54 0.86
CA THR A 39 -11.47 3.78 1.71
C THR A 39 -12.91 4.20 1.51
N GLN A 40 -13.18 5.51 1.50
CA GLN A 40 -14.52 6.04 1.26
C GLN A 40 -15.06 5.71 -0.14
N LYS A 41 -14.18 5.43 -1.10
CA LYS A 41 -14.53 4.95 -2.44
C LYS A 41 -14.62 3.42 -2.55
N GLY A 42 -14.51 2.69 -1.45
CA GLY A 42 -14.52 1.23 -1.44
C GLY A 42 -13.26 0.58 -2.02
N ILE A 43 -12.15 1.31 -2.11
CA ILE A 43 -10.88 0.80 -2.64
C ILE A 43 -10.08 0.19 -1.49
N ALA A 44 -9.95 -1.13 -1.50
CA ALA A 44 -9.10 -1.86 -0.55
C ALA A 44 -7.63 -1.77 -0.97
N ILE A 45 -6.75 -1.46 -0.02
CA ILE A 45 -5.30 -1.37 -0.17
C ILE A 45 -4.71 -2.56 0.57
N ASN A 46 -4.22 -3.54 -0.18
CA ASN A 46 -3.45 -4.64 0.37
C ASN A 46 -1.98 -4.45 0.03
N THR A 47 -1.11 -4.57 1.03
CA THR A 47 0.32 -4.32 0.91
C THR A 47 1.09 -5.59 1.22
N PHE A 48 1.99 -5.98 0.33
CA PHE A 48 3.02 -6.98 0.61
C PHE A 48 4.33 -6.25 0.88
N MET A 49 4.84 -6.42 2.09
CA MET A 49 5.99 -5.70 2.57
C MET A 49 7.17 -6.64 2.67
N LEU A 50 8.23 -6.30 1.93
CA LEU A 50 9.46 -7.06 1.88
C LEU A 50 10.47 -6.41 2.79
N ASP A 51 10.94 -7.17 3.78
CA ASP A 51 12.10 -6.87 4.62
C ASP A 51 12.20 -5.39 5.07
N ALA A 52 11.31 -4.99 5.98
CA ALA A 52 11.16 -3.59 6.34
C ALA A 52 11.50 -3.30 7.80
N ASN A 53 12.01 -2.08 8.01
CA ASN A 53 12.28 -1.53 9.34
C ASN A 53 10.99 -1.33 10.17
N ASP A 54 11.14 -1.24 11.49
CA ASP A 54 10.01 -1.06 12.43
C ASP A 54 9.19 0.19 12.12
N TYR A 55 9.84 1.26 11.65
CA TYR A 55 9.18 2.50 11.26
C TYR A 55 8.17 2.34 10.12
N LEU A 56 8.56 1.65 9.04
CA LEU A 56 7.67 1.38 7.91
C LEU A 56 6.53 0.45 8.32
N LYS A 57 6.76 -0.47 9.28
CA LYS A 57 5.72 -1.35 9.82
C LYS A 57 4.64 -0.53 10.51
N ASP A 58 5.03 0.35 11.42
CA ASP A 58 4.10 1.24 12.13
C ASP A 58 3.30 2.14 11.18
N PHE A 59 3.93 2.61 10.10
CA PHE A 59 3.26 3.37 9.05
C PHE A 59 2.23 2.53 8.30
N MET A 60 2.60 1.33 7.83
CA MET A 60 1.69 0.46 7.08
C MET A 60 0.55 -0.07 7.94
N ASP A 61 0.79 -0.34 9.23
CA ASP A 61 -0.26 -0.70 10.17
C ASP A 61 -1.29 0.43 10.35
N HIS A 62 -0.83 1.69 10.35
CA HIS A 62 -1.72 2.85 10.31
C HIS A 62 -2.56 2.90 9.02
N VAL A 63 -1.94 2.64 7.87
CA VAL A 63 -2.65 2.59 6.57
C VAL A 63 -3.70 1.48 6.59
N ALA A 64 -3.35 0.29 7.06
CA ALA A 64 -4.25 -0.86 7.18
C ALA A 64 -5.45 -0.53 8.07
N ARG A 65 -5.20 0.11 9.23
CA ARG A 65 -6.24 0.50 10.18
C ARG A 65 -7.21 1.52 9.59
N ILE A 66 -6.74 2.48 8.81
CA ILE A 66 -7.60 3.46 8.12
C ILE A 66 -8.38 2.79 6.99
N ASN A 67 -7.72 1.90 6.24
CA ASN A 67 -8.30 1.34 5.02
C ASN A 67 -9.20 0.12 5.24
N GLY A 68 -8.96 -0.66 6.29
CA GLY A 68 -9.53 -2.00 6.46
C GLY A 68 -8.91 -3.07 5.55
N GLY A 69 -7.83 -2.71 4.84
CA GLY A 69 -7.04 -3.62 4.01
C GLY A 69 -6.04 -4.44 4.83
N ARG A 70 -5.31 -5.33 4.16
CA ARG A 70 -4.36 -6.26 4.80
C ARG A 70 -2.91 -5.90 4.49
N VAL A 71 -2.05 -6.07 5.48
CA VAL A 71 -0.59 -5.97 5.30
C VAL A 71 0.01 -7.34 5.52
N PHE A 72 0.81 -7.78 4.55
CA PHE A 72 1.49 -9.07 4.57
C PHE A 72 2.99 -8.82 4.68
N TYR A 73 3.57 -9.18 5.82
CA TYR A 73 5.01 -9.13 6.02
C TYR A 73 5.63 -10.43 5.50
N THR A 74 6.48 -10.33 4.48
CA THR A 74 7.09 -11.49 3.84
C THR A 74 8.54 -11.22 3.47
N THR A 75 9.30 -12.27 3.20
CA THR A 75 10.61 -12.15 2.55
C THR A 75 10.47 -12.30 1.04
N PRO A 76 11.44 -11.82 0.24
CA PRO A 76 11.42 -12.01 -1.22
C PRO A 76 11.22 -13.47 -1.65
N GLU A 77 11.82 -14.42 -0.95
CA GLU A 77 11.75 -15.85 -1.24
C GLU A 77 10.32 -16.38 -1.05
N LYS A 78 9.65 -15.94 0.03
CA LYS A 78 8.27 -16.33 0.35
C LYS A 78 7.23 -15.57 -0.46
N LEU A 79 7.56 -14.36 -0.95
CA LEU A 79 6.65 -13.56 -1.78
C LEU A 79 6.30 -14.30 -3.07
N GLY A 80 7.28 -14.99 -3.67
CA GLY A 80 7.09 -15.74 -4.90
C GLY A 80 5.94 -16.74 -4.80
N GLU A 81 5.85 -17.49 -3.70
CA GLU A 81 4.80 -18.48 -3.47
C GLU A 81 3.40 -17.83 -3.38
N TYR A 82 3.26 -16.73 -2.64
CA TYR A 82 1.97 -16.04 -2.48
C TYR A 82 1.45 -15.43 -3.78
N ILE A 83 2.33 -14.78 -4.57
CA ILE A 83 1.93 -14.20 -5.85
C ILE A 83 1.53 -15.28 -6.84
N LEU A 84 2.24 -16.41 -6.87
CA LEU A 84 1.96 -17.50 -7.80
C LEU A 84 0.58 -18.13 -7.53
N VAL A 85 0.25 -18.35 -6.25
CA VAL A 85 -1.06 -18.86 -5.83
C VAL A 85 -2.17 -17.88 -6.22
N ASP A 86 -2.03 -16.60 -5.90
CA ASP A 86 -3.05 -15.60 -6.21
C ASP A 86 -3.26 -15.46 -7.73
N TYR A 87 -2.18 -15.50 -8.51
CA TYR A 87 -2.23 -15.45 -9.97
C TYR A 87 -2.95 -16.67 -10.59
N VAL A 88 -2.63 -17.87 -10.12
CA VAL A 88 -3.25 -19.12 -10.62
C VAL A 88 -4.73 -19.19 -10.26
N ASP A 89 -5.10 -18.80 -9.04
CA ASP A 89 -6.51 -18.78 -8.61
C ASP A 89 -7.34 -17.75 -9.37
N HIS A 90 -6.78 -16.56 -9.63
CA HIS A 90 -7.45 -15.55 -10.46
C HIS A 90 -7.56 -15.96 -11.94
N LYS A 91 -6.58 -16.71 -12.48
CA LYS A 91 -6.67 -17.32 -13.82
C LYS A 91 -7.79 -18.34 -13.90
N ARG A 92 -7.94 -19.21 -12.89
CA ARG A 92 -9.03 -20.21 -12.82
C ARG A 92 -10.42 -19.56 -12.78
N LYS A 93 -10.60 -18.49 -12.00
CA LYS A 93 -11.87 -17.74 -11.95
C LYS A 93 -12.25 -17.08 -13.29
N LYS A 94 -11.27 -16.64 -14.10
CA LYS A 94 -11.54 -16.08 -15.43
C LYS A 94 -12.00 -17.11 -16.46
N LEU A 95 -11.61 -18.38 -16.31
CA LEU A 95 -12.02 -19.47 -17.20
C LEU A 95 -13.43 -20.01 -16.88
N GLY A 96 -13.99 -19.71 -15.70
CA GLY A 96 -15.31 -20.16 -15.25
C GLY A 96 -16.49 -19.24 -15.58
N ARG A 97 -16.29 -18.11 -16.27
CA ARG A 97 -17.38 -17.30 -16.82
C ARG A 97 -17.55 -17.63 -18.31
N ARG A 98 -18.41 -18.61 -18.57
CA ARG A 98 -19.02 -18.87 -19.87
C ARG A 98 -20.53 -18.99 -19.67
#